data_AF-A0AAJ2SGJ0-F1
#
_entry.id   AF-A0AAJ2SGJ0-F1
#
_cell.length_a   1.000
_cell.length_b   1.000
_cell.length_c   1.000
_cell.angle_alpha   90.00
_cell.angle_beta   90.00
_cell.angle_gamma   90.00
#
_symmetry.space_group_name_H-M   'P 1'
#
loop_
_entity.id
_entity.type
_entity.pdbx_description
1 polymer ?
#
loop_
_entity_poly.entity_id
_entity_poly.type
_entity_poly.pdbx_seq_one_letter_code
_entity_poly.pdbx_strand_id
1 'polypeptide(L)'
;MFKLLNDKVGFIGVATAFEDFEFNNEENLKLLLKSGTLIGETKKYYNTNFGLSNYFEKLNFPVAFDSIAPSSQFINSNKIKLVCEAIPNFKNFSEKDKEILMIKIKAYYSQVPLIAETFTINQLQGTPSFIIFDYNKNILYSYFGHLEETILNSKLKELLLLR
;
A
#
# COMPACT_ATOMS: atom_id res chain seq x y z
N MET A 1 1.47 -7.84 -17.57
CA MET A 1 1.84 -6.41 -17.50
C MET A 1 3.34 -6.14 -17.30
N PHE A 2 3.97 -6.49 -16.16
CA PHE A 2 5.39 -6.14 -15.86
C PHE A 2 6.36 -6.45 -17.01
N LYS A 3 6.34 -7.68 -17.54
CA LYS A 3 7.23 -8.11 -18.64
C LYS A 3 7.14 -7.26 -19.91
N LEU A 4 6.02 -6.56 -20.13
CA LEU A 4 5.75 -5.80 -21.34
C LEU A 4 6.07 -4.30 -21.21
N LEU A 5 6.16 -3.78 -19.98
CA LEU A 5 6.25 -2.34 -19.72
C LEU A 5 7.38 -1.96 -18.76
N ASN A 6 8.20 -2.91 -18.30
CA ASN A 6 9.25 -2.65 -17.32
C ASN A 6 10.39 -1.75 -17.82
N ASP A 7 10.49 -1.54 -19.14
CA ASP A 7 11.39 -0.60 -19.81
C ASP A 7 10.87 0.85 -19.75
N LYS A 8 9.56 1.05 -19.50
CA LYS A 8 8.88 2.34 -19.52
C LYS A 8 8.28 2.76 -18.18
N VAL A 9 7.91 1.79 -17.36
CA VAL A 9 7.18 1.98 -16.09
C VAL A 9 7.85 1.17 -14.99
N GLY A 10 8.11 1.82 -13.86
CA GLY A 10 8.56 1.14 -12.65
C GLY A 10 7.40 0.42 -11.96
N PHE A 11 7.64 -0.80 -11.48
CA PHE A 11 6.68 -1.59 -10.72
C PHE A 11 7.24 -1.93 -9.34
N ILE A 12 6.40 -1.84 -8.33
CA ILE A 12 6.69 -2.36 -6.99
C ILE A 12 5.40 -2.92 -6.39
N GLY A 13 5.49 -4.15 -5.87
CA GLY A 13 4.46 -4.69 -4.99
C GLY A 13 4.77 -4.29 -3.55
N VAL A 14 3.79 -3.79 -2.81
CA VAL A 14 3.95 -3.47 -1.38
C VAL A 14 3.03 -4.39 -0.58
N ALA A 15 3.62 -5.31 0.17
CA ALA A 15 2.92 -6.12 1.16
C ALA A 15 2.79 -5.33 2.47
N THR A 16 1.79 -5.63 3.28
CA THR A 16 1.49 -4.90 4.51
C THR A 16 0.71 -5.79 5.48
N ALA A 17 0.48 -5.30 6.70
CA ALA A 17 -0.28 -5.97 7.74
C ALA A 17 -1.29 -5.01 8.37
N PHE A 18 -2.57 -5.34 8.28
CA PHE A 18 -3.65 -4.66 9.02
C PHE A 18 -4.20 -5.50 10.16
N GLU A 19 -4.05 -6.82 10.01
CA GLU A 19 -4.53 -7.87 10.90
C GLU A 19 -3.57 -9.05 10.82
N ASP A 20 -3.70 -10.01 11.73
CA ASP A 20 -2.90 -11.23 11.75
C ASP A 20 -1.39 -10.97 11.64
N PHE A 21 -0.86 -10.05 12.46
CA PHE A 21 0.56 -9.64 12.43
C PHE A 21 1.55 -10.80 12.61
N GLU A 22 1.11 -11.91 13.21
CA GLU A 22 1.88 -13.16 13.30
C GLU A 22 2.11 -13.84 11.94
N PHE A 23 1.22 -13.60 10.97
CA PHE A 23 1.31 -14.16 9.61
C PHE A 23 1.69 -13.10 8.57
N ASN A 24 1.12 -11.90 8.67
CA ASN A 24 1.39 -10.80 7.75
C ASN A 24 2.65 -10.05 8.20
N ASN A 25 3.82 -10.61 7.90
CA ASN A 25 5.10 -10.03 8.27
C ASN A 25 6.18 -10.23 7.20
N GLU A 26 7.29 -9.51 7.36
CA GLU A 26 8.41 -9.50 6.41
C GLU A 26 9.06 -10.90 6.27
N GLU A 27 9.11 -11.70 7.33
CA GLU A 27 9.69 -13.04 7.29
C GLU A 27 8.86 -13.97 6.38
N ASN A 28 7.55 -13.96 6.54
CA ASN A 28 6.64 -14.76 5.72
C ASN A 28 6.60 -14.26 4.27
N LEU A 29 6.72 -12.96 4.05
CA LEU A 29 6.92 -12.42 2.69
C LEU A 29 8.20 -12.97 2.05
N LYS A 30 9.31 -13.04 2.80
CA LYS A 30 10.57 -13.62 2.30
C LYS A 30 10.39 -15.11 1.98
N LEU A 31 9.62 -15.86 2.76
CA LEU A 31 9.31 -17.26 2.45
C LEU A 31 8.49 -17.40 1.17
N LEU A 32 7.46 -16.57 0.97
CA LEU A 32 6.69 -16.53 -0.28
C LEU A 32 7.62 -16.26 -1.48
N LEU A 33 8.49 -15.25 -1.38
CA LEU A 33 9.38 -14.86 -2.48
C LEU A 33 10.46 -15.90 -2.81
N LYS A 34 10.96 -16.63 -1.79
CA LYS A 34 12.05 -17.59 -1.96
C LYS A 34 11.57 -18.97 -2.40
N SER A 35 10.52 -19.48 -1.77
CA SER A 35 10.07 -20.87 -1.91
C SER A 35 8.60 -21.01 -2.31
N GLY A 36 7.88 -19.90 -2.50
CA GLY A 36 6.45 -19.95 -2.78
C GLY A 36 5.62 -20.35 -1.56
N THR A 37 6.18 -20.31 -0.36
CA THR A 37 5.47 -20.81 0.83
C THR A 37 4.28 -19.92 1.16
N LEU A 38 3.10 -20.53 1.24
CA LEU A 38 1.87 -19.87 1.65
C LEU A 38 1.62 -20.05 3.15
N ILE A 39 1.16 -19.00 3.82
CA ILE A 39 0.91 -18.97 5.28
C ILE A 39 -0.47 -18.34 5.55
N GLY A 40 -1.06 -18.65 6.72
CA GLY A 40 -2.31 -18.06 7.21
C GLY A 40 -3.52 -18.31 6.29
N GLU A 41 -4.40 -17.31 6.20
CA GLU A 41 -5.60 -17.38 5.37
C GLU A 41 -5.28 -17.56 3.88
N THR A 42 -4.14 -17.06 3.39
CA THR A 42 -3.72 -17.30 2.00
C THR A 42 -3.46 -18.79 1.76
N LYS A 43 -2.75 -19.48 2.66
CA LYS A 43 -2.53 -20.93 2.56
C LYS A 43 -3.84 -21.70 2.54
N LYS A 44 -4.74 -21.36 3.46
CA LYS A 44 -6.05 -22.00 3.59
C LYS A 44 -6.88 -21.80 2.32
N TYR A 45 -6.94 -20.57 1.80
CA TYR A 45 -7.64 -20.27 0.55
C TYR A 45 -7.10 -21.10 -0.62
N TYR A 46 -5.79 -21.12 -0.84
CA TYR A 46 -5.20 -21.86 -1.95
C TYR A 46 -5.34 -23.38 -1.81
N ASN A 47 -5.22 -23.89 -0.58
CA ASN A 47 -5.40 -25.30 -0.32
C ASN A 47 -6.85 -25.74 -0.55
N THR A 48 -7.83 -24.98 -0.04
CA THR A 48 -9.24 -25.31 -0.17
C THR A 48 -9.75 -25.17 -1.61
N ASN A 49 -9.35 -24.12 -2.33
CA ASN A 49 -9.91 -23.84 -3.66
C ASN A 49 -9.13 -24.52 -4.79
N PHE A 50 -7.85 -24.83 -4.60
CA PHE A 50 -6.97 -25.33 -5.66
C PHE A 50 -6.15 -26.56 -5.26
N GLY A 51 -6.23 -27.03 -4.01
CA GLY A 51 -5.39 -28.13 -3.52
C GLY A 51 -3.91 -27.78 -3.40
N LEU A 52 -3.56 -26.49 -3.44
CA LEU A 52 -2.17 -26.03 -3.46
C LEU A 52 -1.69 -25.67 -2.06
N SER A 53 -0.53 -26.22 -1.68
CA SER A 53 0.15 -25.88 -0.41
C SER A 53 1.17 -24.75 -0.57
N ASN A 54 1.64 -24.51 -1.79
CA ASN A 54 2.60 -23.48 -2.17
C ASN A 54 2.12 -22.73 -3.42
N TYR A 55 2.63 -21.52 -3.59
CA TYR A 55 2.49 -20.70 -4.78
C TYR A 55 3.64 -20.98 -5.73
N PHE A 56 3.33 -21.43 -6.95
CA PHE A 56 4.34 -21.87 -7.91
C PHE A 56 4.80 -20.79 -8.86
N GLU A 57 4.10 -19.65 -8.91
CA GLU A 57 4.47 -18.54 -9.78
C GLU A 57 5.52 -17.64 -9.12
N LYS A 58 6.60 -17.38 -9.84
CA LYS A 58 7.63 -16.44 -9.40
C LYS A 58 7.19 -15.00 -9.66
N LEU A 59 7.18 -14.19 -8.61
CA LEU A 59 7.01 -12.75 -8.73
C LEU A 59 8.24 -12.16 -9.43
N ASN A 60 8.01 -11.57 -10.61
CA ASN A 60 9.09 -11.07 -11.47
C ASN A 60 9.31 -9.56 -11.33
N PHE A 61 8.70 -8.92 -10.33
CA PHE A 61 8.82 -7.48 -10.07
C PHE A 61 9.34 -7.25 -8.64
N PRO A 62 9.96 -6.09 -8.37
CA PRO A 62 10.39 -5.71 -7.03
C PRO A 62 9.24 -5.74 -6.02
N VAL A 63 9.51 -6.24 -4.81
CA VAL A 63 8.54 -6.27 -3.72
C VAL A 63 9.15 -5.63 -2.49
N ALA A 64 8.36 -4.84 -1.77
CA ALA A 64 8.67 -4.29 -0.47
C ALA A 64 7.62 -4.72 0.56
N PHE A 65 8.00 -4.65 1.83
CA PHE A 65 7.07 -4.71 2.95
C PHE A 65 6.87 -3.31 3.50
N ASP A 66 5.64 -2.94 3.83
CA ASP A 66 5.34 -1.63 4.39
C ASP A 66 6.08 -1.45 5.73
N SER A 67 6.54 -0.22 5.97
CA SER A 67 7.12 0.13 7.26
C SER A 67 6.01 0.13 8.30
N ILE A 68 6.24 -0.58 9.42
CA ILE A 68 5.34 -0.61 10.56
C ILE A 68 5.97 0.17 11.70
N ALA A 69 5.27 1.19 12.21
CA ALA A 69 5.74 2.00 13.31
C ALA A 69 4.77 1.95 14.50
N PRO A 70 5.28 1.97 15.75
CA PRO A 70 4.43 2.23 16.92
C PRO A 70 3.73 3.59 16.80
N SER A 71 2.52 3.72 17.33
CA SER A 71 1.77 4.99 17.32
C SER A 71 2.59 6.16 17.84
N SER A 72 3.28 5.99 18.95
CA SER A 72 4.10 7.02 19.59
C SER A 72 5.20 7.56 18.66
N GLN A 73 5.77 6.72 17.80
CA GLN A 73 6.75 7.14 16.81
C GLN A 73 6.07 7.84 15.64
N PHE A 74 4.96 7.30 15.15
CA PHE A 74 4.24 7.85 14.00
C PHE A 74 3.70 9.26 14.29
N ILE A 75 3.00 9.46 15.43
CA ILE A 75 2.33 10.73 15.76
C ILE A 75 3.31 11.89 16.04
N ASN A 76 4.54 11.56 16.40
CA ASN A 76 5.61 12.53 16.71
C ASN A 76 6.53 12.78 15.50
N SER A 77 6.26 12.16 14.35
CA SER A 77 7.02 12.36 13.12
C SER A 77 6.40 13.43 12.22
N ASN A 78 7.12 13.80 11.16
CA ASN A 78 6.60 14.65 10.09
C ASN A 78 5.48 13.96 9.25
N LYS A 79 5.23 12.66 9.43
CA LYS A 79 4.25 11.88 8.66
C LYS A 79 2.81 12.31 8.94
N ILE A 80 2.52 12.80 10.16
CA ILE A 80 1.21 13.38 10.47
C ILE A 80 0.89 14.57 9.58
N LYS A 81 1.90 15.39 9.26
CA LYS A 81 1.71 16.51 8.36
C LYS A 81 1.29 16.04 6.96
N LEU A 82 1.90 14.95 6.46
CA LEU A 82 1.54 14.36 5.18
C LEU A 82 0.10 13.83 5.18
N VAL A 83 -0.33 13.19 6.27
CA VAL A 83 -1.72 12.74 6.44
C VAL A 83 -2.69 13.94 6.40
N CYS A 84 -2.38 15.03 7.10
CA CYS A 84 -3.19 16.25 7.04
C CYS A 84 -3.22 16.84 5.62
N GLU A 85 -2.07 16.92 4.95
CA GLU A 85 -1.93 17.47 3.60
C GLU A 85 -2.69 16.66 2.53
N ALA A 86 -2.96 15.37 2.79
CA ALA A 86 -3.78 14.52 1.94
C ALA A 86 -5.29 14.82 2.03
N ILE A 87 -5.74 15.57 3.04
CA ILE A 87 -7.16 15.91 3.22
C ILE A 87 -7.58 16.94 2.16
N PRO A 88 -8.70 16.72 1.45
CA PRO A 88 -9.19 17.66 0.44
C PRO A 88 -9.32 19.08 0.98
N ASN A 89 -8.80 20.06 0.24
CA ASN A 89 -8.82 21.48 0.58
C ASN A 89 -8.13 21.86 1.90
N PHE A 90 -7.31 21.00 2.50
CA PHE A 90 -6.61 21.28 3.76
C PHE A 90 -5.82 22.61 3.74
N LYS A 91 -5.23 22.96 2.60
CA LYS A 91 -4.49 24.23 2.42
C LYS A 91 -5.36 25.47 2.67
N ASN A 92 -6.66 25.37 2.40
CA ASN A 92 -7.62 26.47 2.50
C ASN A 92 -8.25 26.59 3.90
N PHE A 93 -7.94 25.67 4.82
CA PHE A 93 -8.47 25.70 6.18
C PHE A 93 -7.84 26.87 6.97
N SER A 94 -8.57 27.41 7.94
CA SER A 94 -8.00 28.37 8.88
C SER A 94 -6.91 27.71 9.74
N GLU A 95 -5.96 28.48 10.25
CA GLU A 95 -4.91 27.92 11.12
C GLU A 95 -5.50 27.20 12.35
N LYS A 96 -6.58 27.75 12.91
CA LYS A 96 -7.31 27.12 14.02
C LYS A 96 -7.92 25.77 13.63
N ASP A 97 -8.50 25.66 12.43
CA ASP A 97 -9.07 24.40 11.95
C ASP A 97 -7.99 23.36 11.66
N LYS A 98 -6.84 23.80 11.11
CA LYS A 98 -5.68 22.92 10.90
C LYS A 98 -5.15 22.36 12.23
N GLU A 99 -5.05 23.20 13.26
CA GLU A 99 -4.64 22.77 14.61
C GLU A 99 -5.63 21.76 15.21
N ILE A 100 -6.93 22.05 15.19
CA ILE A 100 -7.97 21.14 15.69
C ILE A 100 -7.93 19.80 14.95
N LEU A 101 -7.78 19.83 13.62
CA LEU A 101 -7.72 18.63 12.79
C LEU A 101 -6.49 17.80 13.13
N MET A 102 -5.31 18.43 13.27
CA MET A 102 -4.09 17.72 13.64
C MET A 102 -4.20 17.06 15.02
N ILE A 103 -4.82 17.73 16.00
CA ILE A 103 -5.08 17.14 17.32
C ILE A 103 -5.97 15.90 17.20
N LYS A 104 -7.05 15.96 16.42
CA LYS A 104 -7.95 14.82 16.20
C LYS A 104 -7.26 13.64 15.52
N ILE A 105 -6.45 13.90 14.50
CA ILE A 105 -5.68 12.88 13.79
C ILE A 105 -4.69 12.19 14.74
N LYS A 106 -3.95 12.97 15.53
CA LYS A 106 -3.03 12.42 16.54
C LYS A 106 -3.77 11.59 17.60
N ALA A 107 -4.91 12.08 18.08
CA ALA A 107 -5.73 11.36 19.04
C ALA A 107 -6.22 10.01 18.49
N TYR A 108 -6.68 9.98 17.22
CA TYR A 108 -7.05 8.73 16.55
C TYR A 108 -5.88 7.75 16.48
N TYR A 109 -4.74 8.16 15.91
CA TYR A 109 -3.59 7.26 15.75
C TYR A 109 -2.92 6.86 17.07
N SER A 110 -3.12 7.61 18.16
CA SER A 110 -2.65 7.20 19.49
C SER A 110 -3.29 5.91 19.99
N GLN A 111 -4.49 5.59 19.50
CA GLN A 111 -5.23 4.38 19.86
C GLN A 111 -4.85 3.15 19.02
N VAL A 112 -4.08 3.35 17.94
CA VAL A 112 -3.70 2.30 16.99
C VAL A 112 -2.29 1.79 17.33
N PRO A 113 -2.10 0.58 17.90
CA PRO A 113 -0.80 0.18 18.45
C PRO A 113 0.35 0.19 17.42
N LEU A 114 0.06 -0.28 16.22
CA LEU A 114 1.00 -0.39 15.10
C LEU A 114 0.37 0.23 13.85
N ILE A 115 1.13 1.04 13.14
CA ILE A 115 0.67 1.81 11.99
C ILE A 115 1.49 1.42 10.77
N ALA A 116 0.80 0.98 9.71
CA ALA A 116 1.36 0.75 8.39
C ALA A 116 1.55 2.09 7.66
N GLU A 117 2.80 2.52 7.52
CA GLU A 117 3.12 3.90 7.20
C GLU A 117 2.75 4.30 5.76
N THR A 118 3.05 3.46 4.77
CA THR A 118 2.75 3.76 3.37
C THR A 118 1.25 3.85 3.16
N PHE A 119 0.49 2.90 3.69
CA PHE A 119 -0.97 2.90 3.58
C PHE A 119 -1.58 4.10 4.29
N THR A 120 -1.09 4.41 5.49
CA THR A 120 -1.61 5.52 6.29
C THR A 120 -1.32 6.86 5.63
N ILE A 121 -0.09 7.12 5.20
CA ILE A 121 0.28 8.42 4.60
C ILE A 121 -0.46 8.65 3.27
N ASN A 122 -0.65 7.60 2.48
CA ASN A 122 -1.35 7.70 1.19
C ASN A 122 -2.87 7.50 1.31
N GLN A 123 -3.41 7.39 2.53
CA GLN A 123 -4.85 7.23 2.81
C GLN A 123 -5.48 6.05 2.04
N LEU A 124 -4.73 4.95 1.91
CA LEU A 124 -5.19 3.75 1.22
C LEU A 124 -6.20 3.00 2.07
N GLN A 125 -7.27 2.52 1.45
CA GLN A 125 -8.42 1.94 2.15
C GLN A 125 -8.23 0.47 2.54
N GLY A 126 -7.23 -0.20 1.96
CA GLY A 126 -6.95 -1.61 2.22
C GLY A 126 -6.31 -2.30 1.02
N THR A 127 -6.25 -3.63 1.05
CA THR A 127 -5.66 -4.43 -0.04
C THR A 127 -6.74 -5.11 -0.90
N PRO A 128 -6.49 -5.28 -2.21
CA PRO A 128 -5.43 -4.62 -2.99
C PRO A 128 -5.74 -3.13 -3.21
N SER A 129 -4.68 -2.32 -3.24
CA SER A 129 -4.72 -0.92 -3.70
C SER A 129 -3.73 -0.74 -4.85
N PHE A 130 -4.13 0.00 -5.88
CA PHE A 130 -3.32 0.32 -7.05
C PHE A 130 -3.06 1.81 -7.11
N ILE A 131 -1.79 2.20 -7.25
CA ILE A 131 -1.37 3.60 -7.36
C ILE A 131 -0.47 3.74 -8.59
N ILE A 132 -0.75 4.75 -9.42
CA ILE A 132 0.16 5.20 -10.47
C ILE A 132 0.61 6.61 -10.12
N PHE A 133 1.92 6.85 -10.12
CA PHE A 133 2.50 8.14 -9.79
C PHE A 133 3.63 8.51 -10.75
N ASP A 134 3.95 9.80 -10.85
CA ASP A 134 5.05 10.32 -11.65
C ASP A 134 6.38 10.36 -10.90
N TYR A 135 7.46 10.79 -11.57
CA TYR A 135 8.79 10.94 -10.94
C TYR A 135 8.81 11.95 -9.78
N ASN A 136 7.89 12.92 -9.79
CA ASN A 136 7.72 13.91 -8.72
C ASN A 136 6.85 13.37 -7.57
N LYS A 137 6.43 12.10 -7.64
CA LYS A 137 5.56 11.40 -6.68
C LYS A 137 4.14 11.97 -6.63
N ASN A 138 3.69 12.66 -7.67
CA ASN A 138 2.30 13.03 -7.82
C ASN A 138 1.49 11.78 -8.17
N ILE A 139 0.43 11.50 -7.41
CA ILE A 139 -0.49 10.40 -7.71
C ILE A 139 -1.35 10.81 -8.92
N LEU A 140 -1.20 10.07 -10.02
CA LEU A 140 -1.94 10.25 -11.27
C LEU A 140 -3.22 9.41 -11.30
N TYR A 141 -3.22 8.29 -10.58
CA TYR A 141 -4.36 7.38 -10.48
C TYR A 141 -4.26 6.56 -9.18
N SER A 142 -5.39 6.35 -8.51
CA SER A 142 -5.51 5.50 -7.34
C SER A 142 -6.83 4.71 -7.41
N TYR A 143 -6.79 3.42 -7.08
CA TYR A 143 -7.95 2.55 -7.04
C TYR A 143 -7.85 1.52 -5.91
N PHE A 144 -8.96 1.30 -5.21
CA PHE A 144 -9.07 0.29 -4.17
C PHE A 144 -10.03 -0.82 -4.61
N GLY A 145 -9.63 -2.07 -4.38
CA GLY A 145 -10.39 -3.27 -4.72
C GLY A 145 -9.82 -4.02 -5.91
N HIS A 146 -10.48 -5.11 -6.28
CA HIS A 146 -10.05 -5.95 -7.41
C HIS A 146 -10.18 -5.17 -8.73
N LEU A 147 -9.13 -5.20 -9.54
CA LEU A 147 -9.09 -4.52 -10.83
C LEU A 147 -8.54 -5.48 -11.89
N GLU A 148 -9.24 -5.58 -13.02
CA GLU A 148 -8.77 -6.38 -14.14
C GLU A 148 -7.51 -5.79 -14.77
N GLU A 149 -6.61 -6.67 -15.22
CA GLU A 149 -5.33 -6.26 -15.83
C GLU A 149 -5.53 -5.37 -17.07
N THR A 150 -6.60 -5.60 -17.83
CA THR A 150 -6.96 -4.84 -19.04
C THR A 150 -7.22 -3.36 -18.74
N ILE A 151 -7.86 -3.06 -17.61
CA ILE A 151 -8.17 -1.70 -17.15
C ILE A 151 -6.87 -0.99 -16.79
N LEU A 152 -5.99 -1.64 -16.00
CA LEU A 152 -4.72 -1.06 -15.58
C LEU A 152 -3.79 -0.81 -16.77
N ASN A 153 -3.71 -1.77 -17.70
CA ASN A 153 -2.94 -1.63 -18.94
C ASN A 153 -3.44 -0.46 -19.79
N SER A 154 -4.76 -0.28 -19.91
CA SER A 154 -5.35 0.84 -20.65
C SER A 154 -5.01 2.17 -20.01
N LYS A 155 -5.09 2.26 -18.67
CA LYS A 155 -4.76 3.49 -17.94
C LYS A 155 -3.28 3.85 -18.05
N LEU A 156 -2.38 2.87 -17.97
CA LEU A 156 -0.95 3.09 -18.18
C LEU A 156 -0.64 3.60 -19.59
N LYS A 157 -1.27 3.02 -20.62
CA LYS A 157 -1.09 3.48 -22.01
C LYS A 157 -1.55 4.92 -22.20
N GLU A 158 -2.70 5.29 -21.66
CA GLU A 158 -3.20 6.69 -21.69
C GLU A 158 -2.16 7.64 -21.08
N LEU A 159 -1.65 7.32 -19.89
CA LEU A 159 -0.67 8.16 -19.18
C LEU A 159 0.70 8.22 -19.89
N LEU A 160 1.10 7.16 -20.59
CA LEU A 160 2.34 7.12 -21.37
C LEU A 160 2.23 7.88 -22.70
N LEU A 161 1.05 7.99 -23.28
CA LEU A 161 0.82 8.77 -24.52
C LEU A 161 0.75 10.29 -24.24
N LEU A 162 0.45 10.68 -23.01
CA LEU A 162 0.38 12.08 -22.57
C LEU A 162 1.75 12.66 -22.17
N ARG A 163 2.84 11.91 -22.32
CA ARG A 163 4.22 12.30 -22.01
C ARG A 163 5.07 12.33 -23.27
#